data_AF-A0A7Z9MM61-F1
#
_entry.id   AF-A0A7Z9MM61-F1
#
_cell.length_a   1.000
_cell.length_b   1.000
_cell.length_c   1.000
_cell.angle_alpha   90.00
_cell.angle_beta   90.00
_cell.angle_gamma   90.00
#
_symmetry.space_group_name_H-M   'P 1'
#
loop_
_entity.id
_entity.type
_entity.pdbx_description
1 polymer ?
#
loop_
_entity_poly.entity_id
_entity_poly.type
_entity_poly.pdbx_seq_one_letter_code
_entity_poly.pdbx_strand_id
1 'polypeptide(L)'
;MTGIRDGELVHWSDMLAVTEHARDAGLGTRLKAYQREQVLARGIEKMLWTFDPLQSRNAYLNFAKLGIVVREYAENMYGETDSPLHRRVGTDRFIASWELTSTRTSCRLAGGEPPTQPPGRAVRVLSETGGHALPQPGVPDLFSEEKEILVAIPTDIVEVMDTEIRVAVRWREATRNTLVHYLTKGYEVQEIFPGERTSDYLLVNPGMP
;
A
#
# COMPACT_ATOMS: atom_id res chain seq x y z
N MET A 1 -10.80 16.01 -5.77
CA MET A 1 -10.78 16.73 -7.07
C MET A 1 -11.17 15.75 -8.17
N THR A 2 -12.04 16.11 -9.11
CA THR A 2 -12.40 15.23 -10.25
C THR A 2 -11.69 15.71 -11.51
N GLY A 3 -11.16 14.77 -12.31
CA GLY A 3 -10.49 15.10 -13.56
C GLY A 3 -10.39 13.89 -14.49
N ILE A 4 -9.80 14.09 -15.67
CA ILE A 4 -9.50 13.01 -16.62
C ILE A 4 -8.07 12.52 -16.39
N ARG A 5 -7.90 11.21 -16.32
CA ARG A 5 -6.59 10.54 -16.26
C ARG A 5 -6.60 9.37 -17.23
N ASP A 6 -5.64 9.36 -18.16
CA ASP A 6 -5.53 8.32 -19.20
C ASP A 6 -6.83 8.09 -20.00
N GLY A 7 -7.61 9.16 -20.20
CA GLY A 7 -8.89 9.12 -20.90
C GLY A 7 -10.09 8.71 -20.02
N GLU A 8 -9.87 8.34 -18.76
CA GLU A 8 -10.91 7.95 -17.80
C GLU A 8 -11.24 9.09 -16.84
N LEU A 9 -12.52 9.20 -16.46
CA LEU A 9 -12.96 10.13 -15.41
C LEU A 9 -12.64 9.55 -14.03
N VAL A 10 -11.84 10.26 -13.24
CA VAL A 10 -11.38 9.81 -11.92
C VAL A 10 -11.62 10.87 -10.83
N HIS A 11 -11.80 10.41 -9.59
CA HIS A 11 -11.86 11.28 -8.43
C HIS A 11 -10.63 11.11 -7.53
N TRP A 12 -9.86 12.17 -7.31
CA TRP A 12 -8.80 12.23 -6.30
C TRP A 12 -9.38 12.56 -4.92
N SER A 13 -9.29 11.60 -4.02
CA SER A 13 -9.56 11.76 -2.60
C SER A 13 -8.29 12.28 -1.92
N ASP A 14 -8.42 13.40 -1.21
CA ASP A 14 -7.28 14.11 -0.61
C ASP A 14 -7.03 13.61 0.83
N MET A 15 -7.62 14.26 1.83
CA MET A 15 -7.45 13.89 3.23
C MET A 15 -8.69 13.21 3.79
N LEU A 16 -8.48 12.05 4.42
CA LEU A 16 -9.47 11.41 5.28
C LEU A 16 -8.74 10.89 6.50
N ALA A 17 -9.02 11.51 7.64
CA ALA A 17 -8.45 11.14 8.93
C ALA A 17 -9.58 10.94 9.93
N VAL A 18 -9.37 10.01 10.84
CA VAL A 18 -10.24 9.78 11.98
C VAL A 18 -9.45 10.12 13.24
N THR A 19 -10.07 10.85 14.17
CA THR A 19 -9.49 11.18 15.47
C THR A 19 -9.09 9.91 16.22
N GLU A 20 -8.02 9.98 17.02
CA GLU A 20 -7.44 8.82 17.70
C GLU A 20 -8.47 7.99 18.49
N HIS A 21 -9.36 8.66 19.22
CA HIS A 21 -10.42 8.04 20.04
C HIS A 21 -11.52 7.32 19.23
N ALA A 22 -11.56 7.54 17.91
CA ALA A 22 -12.52 6.93 16.99
C ALA A 22 -11.85 5.96 16.00
N ARG A 23 -10.54 5.70 16.14
CA ARG A 23 -9.84 4.65 15.40
C ARG A 23 -10.44 3.28 15.76
N ASP A 24 -10.30 2.32 14.85
CA ASP A 24 -10.77 0.94 15.02
C ASP A 24 -12.30 0.74 15.13
N ALA A 25 -13.11 1.82 15.16
CA ALA A 25 -14.57 1.77 15.10
C ALA A 25 -15.14 1.59 13.66
N GLY A 26 -14.30 1.24 12.69
CA GLY A 26 -14.67 1.11 11.27
C GLY A 26 -15.07 2.42 10.57
N LEU A 27 -14.87 3.57 11.22
CA LEU A 27 -15.34 4.87 10.72
C LEU A 27 -14.67 5.27 9.40
N GLY A 28 -13.36 4.98 9.24
CA GLY A 28 -12.64 5.26 8.00
C GLY A 28 -13.25 4.55 6.79
N THR A 29 -13.57 3.26 6.94
CA THR A 29 -14.24 2.47 5.89
C THR A 29 -15.63 3.02 5.57
N ARG A 30 -16.42 3.39 6.59
CA ARG A 30 -17.75 3.99 6.40
C ARG A 30 -17.68 5.34 5.68
N LEU A 31 -16.72 6.18 6.02
CA LEU A 31 -16.51 7.47 5.35
C LEU A 31 -16.09 7.26 3.89
N LYS A 32 -15.22 6.29 3.59
CA LYS A 32 -14.86 5.92 2.22
C LYS A 32 -16.04 5.35 1.44
N ALA A 33 -16.89 4.54 2.07
CA ALA A 33 -18.12 4.04 1.46
C ALA A 33 -19.09 5.19 1.10
N TYR A 34 -19.25 6.16 2.00
CA TYR A 34 -20.02 7.37 1.71
C TYR A 34 -19.40 8.18 0.55
N GLN A 35 -18.08 8.39 0.55
CA GLN A 35 -17.39 9.04 -0.58
C GLN A 35 -17.65 8.30 -1.90
N ARG A 36 -17.60 6.96 -1.89
CA ARG A 36 -17.93 6.12 -3.05
C ARG A 36 -19.35 6.39 -3.56
N GLU A 37 -20.36 6.38 -2.70
CA GLU A 37 -21.74 6.67 -3.09
C GLU A 37 -21.87 8.04 -3.77
N GLN A 38 -21.25 9.07 -3.18
CA GLN A 38 -21.28 10.43 -3.72
C GLN A 38 -20.59 10.53 -5.08
N VAL A 39 -19.49 9.79 -5.27
CA VAL A 39 -18.69 9.83 -6.50
C VAL A 39 -19.36 9.01 -7.61
N LEU A 40 -19.93 7.86 -7.28
CA LEU A 40 -20.74 7.05 -8.22
C LEU A 40 -21.98 7.79 -8.71
N ALA A 41 -22.66 8.55 -7.84
CA ALA A 41 -23.81 9.37 -8.23
C ALA A 41 -23.48 10.43 -9.31
N ARG A 42 -22.18 10.69 -9.55
CA ARG A 42 -21.68 11.61 -10.58
C ARG A 42 -21.13 10.88 -11.82
N GLY A 43 -21.35 9.57 -11.93
CA GLY A 43 -20.86 8.75 -13.05
C GLY A 43 -19.35 8.48 -13.01
N ILE A 44 -18.72 8.65 -11.85
CA ILE A 44 -17.27 8.42 -11.68
C ILE A 44 -17.10 7.05 -11.03
N GLU A 45 -16.40 6.15 -11.71
CA GLU A 45 -16.25 4.75 -11.27
C GLU A 45 -14.89 4.47 -10.61
N LYS A 46 -13.97 5.44 -10.61
CA LYS A 46 -12.60 5.27 -10.14
C LYS A 46 -12.19 6.37 -9.19
N MET A 47 -11.60 5.98 -8.06
CA MET A 47 -11.09 6.91 -7.06
C MET A 47 -9.61 6.67 -6.78
N LEU A 48 -8.83 7.74 -6.67
CA LEU A 48 -7.40 7.72 -6.42
C LEU A 48 -7.05 8.46 -5.13
N TRP A 49 -6.03 7.99 -4.40
CA TRP A 49 -5.40 8.74 -3.30
C TRP A 49 -4.00 8.20 -3.05
N THR A 50 -3.27 8.85 -2.16
CA THR A 50 -1.91 8.43 -1.83
C THR A 50 -1.76 8.02 -0.38
N PHE A 51 -0.88 7.05 -0.12
CA PHE A 51 -0.49 6.68 1.24
C PHE A 51 0.95 6.16 1.27
N ASP A 52 1.56 6.15 2.45
CA ASP A 52 2.93 5.68 2.63
C ASP A 52 2.99 4.14 2.53
N PRO A 53 3.83 3.57 1.64
CA PRO A 53 3.96 2.12 1.51
C PRO A 53 4.52 1.43 2.76
N LEU A 54 5.20 2.13 3.67
CA LEU A 54 5.70 1.54 4.92
C LEU A 54 4.68 1.56 6.06
N GLN A 55 3.52 2.20 5.89
CA GLN A 55 2.47 2.26 6.90
C GLN A 55 1.57 1.02 6.81
N SER A 56 2.05 -0.12 7.33
CA SER A 56 1.39 -1.43 7.20
C SER A 56 -0.08 -1.44 7.64
N ARG A 57 -0.41 -0.85 8.80
CA ARG A 57 -1.81 -0.79 9.28
C ARG A 57 -2.73 -0.04 8.31
N ASN A 58 -2.24 1.06 7.73
CA ASN A 58 -2.99 1.82 6.74
C ASN A 58 -3.14 1.01 5.46
N ALA A 59 -2.06 0.38 4.99
CA ALA A 59 -2.10 -0.49 3.83
C ALA A 59 -3.12 -1.61 3.99
N TYR A 60 -3.11 -2.32 5.12
CA TYR A 60 -4.09 -3.38 5.42
C TYR A 60 -5.52 -2.86 5.31
N LEU A 61 -5.84 -1.70 5.90
CA LEU A 61 -7.18 -1.13 5.75
C LEU A 61 -7.55 -0.88 4.28
N ASN A 62 -6.63 -0.32 3.48
CA ASN A 62 -6.90 -0.04 2.07
C ASN A 62 -7.11 -1.34 1.26
N PHE A 63 -6.24 -2.34 1.39
CA PHE A 63 -6.35 -3.59 0.63
C PHE A 63 -7.49 -4.49 1.16
N ALA A 64 -7.52 -4.75 2.47
CA ALA A 64 -8.46 -5.70 3.07
C ALA A 64 -9.88 -5.18 3.20
N LYS A 65 -10.09 -3.86 3.41
CA LYS A 65 -11.43 -3.30 3.63
C LYS A 65 -12.00 -2.57 2.43
N LEU A 66 -11.16 -1.97 1.58
CA LEU A 66 -11.62 -1.24 0.40
C LEU A 66 -11.39 -2.04 -0.88
N GLY A 67 -10.39 -2.91 -0.93
CA GLY A 67 -10.11 -3.72 -2.11
C GLY A 67 -9.37 -2.94 -3.20
N ILE A 68 -8.55 -1.95 -2.81
CA ILE A 68 -7.73 -1.20 -3.75
C ILE A 68 -6.73 -2.09 -4.49
N VAL A 69 -6.17 -1.54 -5.56
CA VAL A 69 -4.97 -2.03 -6.25
C VAL A 69 -4.01 -0.86 -6.40
N VAL A 70 -2.70 -1.11 -6.30
CA VAL A 70 -1.67 -0.10 -6.57
C VAL A 70 -0.86 -0.50 -7.79
N ARG A 71 -0.73 0.43 -8.74
CA ARG A 71 0.06 0.27 -9.96
C ARG A 71 1.19 1.28 -10.08
N GLU A 72 1.21 2.27 -9.19
CA GLU A 72 2.09 3.42 -9.31
C GLU A 72 2.71 3.80 -7.98
N TYR A 73 3.92 4.31 -8.08
CA TYR A 73 4.76 4.74 -6.98
C TYR A 73 5.28 6.14 -7.26
N ALA A 74 5.09 7.04 -6.31
CA ALA A 74 5.65 8.38 -6.32
C ALA A 74 6.78 8.46 -5.30
N GLU A 75 8.02 8.58 -5.80
CA GLU A 75 9.18 8.84 -4.95
C GLU A 75 9.14 10.27 -4.42
N ASN A 76 9.39 10.42 -3.10
CA ASN A 76 9.52 11.71 -2.43
C ASN A 76 8.43 12.73 -2.80
N MET A 77 7.17 12.31 -2.83
CA MET A 77 6.05 13.09 -3.37
C MET A 77 5.87 14.49 -2.77
N TYR A 78 6.24 14.69 -1.50
CA TYR A 78 6.13 15.97 -0.80
C TYR A 78 7.49 16.67 -0.63
N GLY A 79 8.57 16.13 -1.18
CA GLY A 79 9.91 16.70 -1.11
C GLY A 79 10.40 16.93 0.33
N GLU A 80 11.10 18.04 0.54
CA GLU A 80 11.48 18.48 1.88
C GLU A 80 10.26 19.02 2.62
N THR A 81 9.91 18.40 3.74
CA THR A 81 8.84 18.89 4.61
C THR A 81 9.41 19.37 5.95
N ASP A 82 8.67 20.23 6.63
CA ASP A 82 9.07 20.75 7.95
C ASP A 82 9.18 19.65 9.01
N SER A 83 8.51 18.51 8.80
CA SER A 83 8.60 17.33 9.67
C SER A 83 10.04 16.76 9.66
N PRO A 84 10.76 16.77 10.80
CA PRO A 84 12.10 16.22 10.91
C PRO A 84 12.18 14.73 10.52
N LEU A 85 11.07 14.01 10.71
CA LEU A 85 10.92 12.60 10.42
C LEU A 85 10.84 12.33 8.91
N HIS A 86 10.03 13.10 8.18
CA HIS A 86 9.97 13.03 6.72
C HIS A 86 11.29 13.45 6.06
N ARG A 87 12.00 14.43 6.64
CA ARG A 87 13.30 14.89 6.12
C ARG A 87 14.37 13.80 6.08
N ARG A 88 14.22 12.73 6.88
CA ARG A 88 15.21 11.64 6.97
C ARG A 88 14.79 10.39 6.22
N VAL A 89 13.50 10.03 6.24
CA VAL A 89 12.99 8.77 5.65
C VAL A 89 12.30 9.00 4.29
N GLY A 90 12.13 10.25 3.85
CA GLY A 90 11.44 10.57 2.60
C GLY A 90 9.93 10.43 2.68
N THR A 91 9.26 10.83 1.61
CA THR A 91 7.78 10.91 1.55
C THR A 91 7.22 10.10 0.39
N ASP A 92 7.73 8.89 0.21
CA ASP A 92 7.27 8.03 -0.87
C ASP A 92 5.81 7.65 -0.69
N ARG A 93 5.11 7.52 -1.81
CA ARG A 93 3.68 7.24 -1.82
C ARG A 93 3.33 6.17 -2.84
N PHE A 94 2.50 5.24 -2.41
CA PHE A 94 1.65 4.52 -3.34
C PHE A 94 0.54 5.43 -3.83
N ILE A 95 0.18 5.31 -5.12
CA ILE A 95 -1.08 5.83 -5.65
C ILE A 95 -2.08 4.68 -5.65
N ALA A 96 -2.96 4.68 -4.64
CA ALA A 96 -4.06 3.75 -4.53
C ALA A 96 -5.07 3.98 -5.65
N SER A 97 -5.43 2.92 -6.37
CA SER A 97 -6.55 2.91 -7.30
C SER A 97 -7.70 2.09 -6.75
N TRP A 98 -8.87 2.70 -6.66
CA TRP A 98 -10.08 2.07 -6.18
C TRP A 98 -11.15 2.05 -7.26
N GLU A 99 -11.33 0.87 -7.87
CA GLU A 99 -12.39 0.60 -8.84
C GLU A 99 -13.71 0.40 -8.09
N LEU A 100 -14.55 1.44 -8.08
CA LEU A 100 -15.70 1.58 -7.20
C LEU A 100 -16.82 0.58 -7.53
N THR A 101 -16.94 0.18 -8.79
CA THR A 101 -17.97 -0.75 -9.30
C THR A 101 -17.48 -2.20 -9.38
N SER A 102 -16.21 -2.48 -9.09
CA SER A 102 -15.64 -3.82 -9.22
C SER A 102 -16.26 -4.84 -8.25
N THR A 103 -16.26 -6.11 -8.66
CA THR A 103 -16.65 -7.25 -7.80
C THR A 103 -15.82 -7.30 -6.52
N ARG A 104 -14.51 -7.01 -6.63
CA ARG A 104 -13.58 -6.96 -5.49
C ARG A 104 -14.04 -5.94 -4.45
N THR A 105 -14.25 -4.69 -4.86
CA THR A 105 -14.72 -3.61 -3.98
C THR A 105 -16.06 -3.95 -3.34
N SER A 106 -17.02 -4.43 -4.14
CA SER A 106 -18.35 -4.78 -3.65
C SER A 106 -18.29 -5.90 -2.60
N CYS A 107 -17.47 -6.92 -2.83
CA CYS A 107 -17.24 -8.01 -1.88
C CYS A 107 -16.61 -7.50 -0.57
N ARG A 108 -15.55 -6.67 -0.64
CA ARG A 108 -14.91 -6.09 0.56
C ARG A 108 -15.88 -5.26 1.41
N LEU A 109 -16.65 -4.38 0.77
CA LEU A 109 -17.61 -3.52 1.47
C LEU A 109 -18.78 -4.31 2.08
N ALA A 110 -19.14 -5.46 1.51
CA ALA A 110 -20.13 -6.37 2.06
C ALA A 110 -19.60 -7.24 3.23
N GLY A 111 -18.35 -7.05 3.65
CA GLY A 111 -17.71 -7.81 4.72
C GLY A 111 -16.99 -9.08 4.25
N GLY A 112 -16.79 -9.26 2.94
CA GLY A 112 -16.02 -10.37 2.40
C GLY A 112 -14.57 -10.37 2.87
N GLU A 113 -14.15 -11.48 3.47
CA GLU A 113 -12.82 -11.60 4.09
C GLU A 113 -11.70 -11.64 3.05
N PRO A 114 -10.56 -10.95 3.30
CA PRO A 114 -9.36 -11.10 2.49
C PRO A 114 -8.72 -12.46 2.66
N PRO A 115 -7.95 -12.92 1.65
CA PRO A 115 -7.03 -14.03 1.86
C PRO A 115 -6.16 -13.74 3.08
N THR A 116 -6.04 -14.73 3.97
CA THR A 116 -5.29 -14.59 5.22
C THR A 116 -3.85 -15.05 5.09
N GLN A 117 -3.52 -15.74 4.00
CA GLN A 117 -2.20 -16.26 3.71
C GLN A 117 -1.81 -15.95 2.26
N PRO A 118 -0.51 -15.73 1.99
CA PRO A 118 -0.01 -15.59 0.63
C PRO A 118 -0.19 -16.89 -0.16
N PRO A 119 -0.27 -16.81 -1.50
CA PRO A 119 -0.24 -17.99 -2.35
C PRO A 119 1.03 -18.81 -2.10
N GLY A 120 0.92 -20.14 -2.02
CA GLY A 120 2.06 -21.02 -1.73
C GLY A 120 3.18 -21.01 -2.78
N ARG A 121 2.89 -20.52 -3.99
CA ARG A 121 3.86 -20.34 -5.09
C ARG A 121 4.53 -18.95 -5.12
N ALA A 122 4.07 -18.02 -4.27
CA ALA A 122 4.58 -16.66 -4.31
C ALA A 122 6.03 -16.61 -3.81
N VAL A 123 6.91 -15.97 -4.57
CA VAL A 123 8.33 -15.86 -4.24
C VAL A 123 8.62 -14.55 -3.52
N ARG A 124 9.25 -14.61 -2.35
CA ARG A 124 9.61 -13.41 -1.60
C ARG A 124 10.88 -12.78 -2.16
N VAL A 125 10.73 -11.62 -2.79
CA VAL A 125 11.80 -10.86 -3.44
C VAL A 125 12.41 -9.79 -2.53
N LEU A 126 11.73 -9.44 -1.43
CA LEU A 126 12.30 -8.66 -0.35
C LEU A 126 11.86 -9.29 0.97
N SER A 127 12.84 -9.69 1.80
CA SER A 127 12.62 -10.33 3.10
C SER A 127 13.23 -9.50 4.23
N GLU A 128 12.81 -9.73 5.48
CA GLU A 128 13.64 -9.29 6.61
C GLU A 128 14.90 -10.16 6.76
N THR A 129 15.93 -9.60 7.36
CA THR A 129 17.07 -10.35 7.89
C THR A 129 16.91 -10.50 9.41
N GLY A 130 17.09 -11.73 9.90
CA GLY A 130 16.95 -12.07 11.31
C GLY A 130 18.18 -11.69 12.15
N GLY A 131 18.07 -11.89 13.47
CA GLY A 131 19.19 -11.73 14.42
C GLY A 131 19.29 -10.36 15.10
N HIS A 132 18.33 -9.46 14.87
CA HIS A 132 18.29 -8.12 15.44
C HIS A 132 16.98 -7.84 16.17
N ALA A 133 17.02 -6.92 17.15
CA ALA A 133 15.82 -6.48 17.87
C ALA A 133 14.75 -5.94 16.91
N LEU A 134 15.15 -5.02 16.02
CA LEU A 134 14.30 -4.50 14.94
C LEU A 134 14.41 -5.36 13.67
N PRO A 135 13.32 -5.47 12.88
CA PRO A 135 13.37 -6.08 11.56
C PRO A 135 14.26 -5.25 10.64
N GLN A 136 15.19 -5.90 9.94
CA GLN A 136 16.12 -5.26 9.01
C GLN A 136 15.76 -5.67 7.57
N PRO A 137 15.81 -4.77 6.58
CA PRO A 137 15.58 -5.18 5.20
C PRO A 137 16.76 -6.02 4.70
N GLY A 138 16.45 -7.12 4.01
CA GLY A 138 17.40 -7.86 3.20
C GLY A 138 17.75 -7.14 1.90
N VAL A 139 18.51 -7.82 1.05
CA VAL A 139 18.80 -7.35 -0.29
C VAL A 139 17.64 -7.71 -1.21
N PRO A 140 17.04 -6.75 -1.94
CA PRO A 140 16.05 -7.06 -2.96
C PRO A 140 16.58 -8.02 -4.04
N ASP A 141 15.83 -9.08 -4.33
CA ASP A 141 15.95 -9.81 -5.58
C ASP A 141 15.14 -9.07 -6.66
N LEU A 142 15.81 -8.59 -7.71
CA LEU A 142 15.18 -7.88 -8.83
C LEU A 142 15.18 -8.73 -10.11
N PHE A 143 15.56 -10.00 -10.02
CA PHE A 143 15.69 -10.91 -11.14
C PHE A 143 14.55 -11.93 -11.21
N SER A 144 13.74 -12.05 -10.15
CA SER A 144 12.56 -12.91 -10.19
C SER A 144 11.61 -12.51 -11.33
N GLU A 145 11.19 -13.53 -12.10
CA GLU A 145 10.19 -13.44 -13.18
C GLU A 145 8.89 -14.19 -12.80
N GLU A 146 8.72 -14.47 -11.50
CA GLU A 146 7.55 -15.18 -11.01
C GLU A 146 6.30 -14.31 -11.08
N LYS A 147 5.17 -14.93 -11.40
CA LYS A 147 3.88 -14.22 -11.53
C LYS A 147 3.45 -13.54 -10.23
N GLU A 148 3.71 -14.18 -9.11
CA GLU A 148 3.31 -13.74 -7.77
C GLU A 148 4.57 -13.59 -6.92
N ILE A 149 4.79 -12.39 -6.39
CA ILE A 149 5.95 -12.09 -5.56
C ILE A 149 5.54 -11.40 -4.26
N LEU A 150 6.36 -11.56 -3.23
CA LEU A 150 6.15 -10.95 -1.92
C LEU A 150 7.24 -9.92 -1.60
N VAL A 151 6.80 -8.78 -1.07
CA VAL A 151 7.69 -7.68 -0.62
C VAL A 151 7.40 -7.38 0.84
N ALA A 152 8.34 -7.71 1.72
CA ALA A 152 8.23 -7.42 3.13
C ALA A 152 8.36 -5.91 3.42
N ILE A 153 7.63 -5.45 4.43
CA ILE A 153 7.79 -4.16 5.12
C ILE A 153 7.68 -4.39 6.64
N PRO A 154 8.18 -3.48 7.49
CA PRO A 154 7.94 -3.56 8.93
C PRO A 154 6.45 -3.50 9.26
N THR A 155 6.02 -4.19 10.31
CA THR A 155 4.66 -4.05 10.85
C THR A 155 4.43 -2.67 11.45
N ASP A 156 5.46 -2.09 12.07
CA ASP A 156 5.45 -0.73 12.63
C ASP A 156 6.70 0.06 12.22
N ILE A 157 6.57 0.86 11.16
CA ILE A 157 7.66 1.75 10.74
C ILE A 157 7.92 2.87 11.76
N VAL A 158 6.93 3.27 12.56
CA VAL A 158 7.10 4.34 13.56
C VAL A 158 8.01 3.85 14.68
N GLU A 159 7.77 2.65 15.20
CA GLU A 159 8.66 2.02 16.17
C GLU A 159 10.11 1.90 15.65
N VAL A 160 10.28 1.49 14.39
CA VAL A 160 11.59 1.40 13.75
C VAL A 160 12.26 2.78 13.65
N MET A 161 11.52 3.84 13.30
CA MET A 161 12.04 5.21 13.24
C MET A 161 12.47 5.74 14.61
N ASP A 162 11.65 5.49 15.64
CA ASP A 162 11.90 5.95 17.01
C ASP A 162 13.08 5.21 17.64
N THR A 163 13.25 3.94 17.30
CA THR A 163 14.33 3.11 17.84
C THR A 163 15.64 3.30 17.08
N GLU A 164 15.62 3.18 15.75
CA GLU A 164 16.83 3.34 14.93
C GLU A 164 16.52 3.88 13.51
N ILE A 165 16.57 5.21 13.37
CA ILE A 165 16.27 5.90 12.10
C ILE A 165 17.06 5.36 10.88
N ARG A 166 18.29 4.88 11.07
CA ARG A 166 19.09 4.31 9.96
C ARG A 166 18.45 3.05 9.38
N VAL A 167 17.74 2.27 10.20
CA VAL A 167 16.99 1.09 9.78
C VAL A 167 15.77 1.50 8.96
N ALA A 168 15.04 2.53 9.41
CA ALA A 168 13.91 3.08 8.66
C ALA A 168 14.33 3.60 7.27
N VAL A 169 15.49 4.26 7.17
CA VAL A 169 16.06 4.70 5.89
C VAL A 169 16.36 3.51 4.99
N ARG A 170 17.02 2.45 5.50
CA ARG A 170 17.27 1.24 4.72
C ARG A 170 15.97 0.58 4.24
N TRP A 171 14.94 0.54 5.08
CA TRP A 171 13.63 0.02 4.69
C TRP A 171 13.03 0.85 3.56
N ARG A 172 13.06 2.18 3.67
CA ARG A 172 12.60 3.06 2.59
C ARG A 172 13.31 2.75 1.28
N GLU A 173 14.63 2.69 1.29
CA GLU A 173 15.44 2.47 0.09
C GLU A 173 15.16 1.09 -0.52
N ALA A 174 15.17 0.01 0.28
CA ALA A 174 14.89 -1.34 -0.19
C ALA A 174 13.47 -1.44 -0.76
N THR A 175 12.48 -0.95 -0.03
CA THR A 175 11.07 -0.96 -0.45
C THR A 175 10.86 -0.12 -1.73
N ARG A 176 11.46 1.07 -1.84
CA ARG A 176 11.43 1.90 -3.06
C ARG A 176 12.02 1.14 -4.24
N ASN A 177 13.23 0.63 -4.10
CA ASN A 177 13.95 -0.06 -5.17
C ASN A 177 13.15 -1.26 -5.68
N THR A 178 12.61 -2.09 -4.79
CA THR A 178 11.80 -3.26 -5.16
C THR A 178 10.49 -2.85 -5.82
N LEU A 179 9.72 -1.95 -5.21
CA LEU A 179 8.38 -1.62 -5.71
C LEU A 179 8.44 -0.87 -7.04
N VAL A 180 9.32 0.12 -7.19
CA VAL A 180 9.48 0.84 -8.46
C VAL A 180 9.89 -0.12 -9.57
N HIS A 181 10.84 -1.02 -9.29
CA HIS A 181 11.28 -2.02 -10.27
C HIS A 181 10.15 -2.93 -10.76
N TYR A 182 9.37 -3.52 -9.84
CA TYR A 182 8.32 -4.47 -10.24
C TYR A 182 7.07 -3.77 -10.80
N LEU A 183 6.67 -2.62 -10.28
CA LEU A 183 5.56 -1.84 -10.84
C LEU A 183 5.85 -1.38 -12.27
N THR A 184 7.08 -0.97 -12.59
CA THR A 184 7.47 -0.62 -13.97
C THR A 184 7.50 -1.82 -14.92
N LYS A 185 7.65 -3.05 -14.40
CA LYS A 185 7.48 -4.31 -15.14
C LYS A 185 6.01 -4.73 -15.30
N GLY A 186 5.06 -3.92 -14.84
CA GLY A 186 3.62 -4.17 -14.97
C GLY A 186 3.02 -5.01 -13.83
N TYR A 187 3.76 -5.24 -12.73
CA TYR A 187 3.16 -5.84 -11.54
C TYR A 187 2.20 -4.86 -10.87
N GLU A 188 1.25 -5.40 -10.13
CA GLU A 188 0.29 -4.63 -9.34
C GLU A 188 0.29 -5.14 -7.91
N VAL A 189 0.29 -4.24 -6.91
CA VAL A 189 0.09 -4.63 -5.52
C VAL A 189 -1.40 -4.88 -5.30
N GLN A 190 -1.76 -6.09 -4.87
CA GLN A 190 -3.16 -6.49 -4.72
C GLN A 190 -3.56 -6.80 -3.28
N GLU A 191 -2.64 -7.31 -2.46
CA GLU A 191 -2.92 -7.68 -1.07
C GLU A 191 -1.75 -7.31 -0.16
N ILE A 192 -2.02 -7.33 1.14
CA ILE A 192 -1.00 -7.30 2.19
C ILE A 192 -1.34 -8.34 3.24
N PHE A 193 -0.33 -9.10 3.68
CA PHE A 193 -0.44 -10.13 4.70
C PHE A 193 0.29 -9.67 5.97
N PRO A 194 -0.43 -9.25 7.03
CA PRO A 194 0.20 -8.90 8.29
C PRO A 194 0.85 -10.13 8.93
N GLY A 195 2.09 -9.96 9.38
CA GLY A 195 2.81 -10.92 10.22
C GLY A 195 3.17 -10.31 11.57
N GLU A 196 4.06 -10.98 12.31
CA GLU A 196 4.51 -10.52 13.64
C GLU A 196 5.48 -9.34 13.54
N ARG A 197 6.55 -9.49 12.74
CA ARG A 197 7.62 -8.49 12.58
C ARG A 197 7.52 -7.71 11.28
N THR A 198 7.08 -8.38 10.22
CA THR A 198 6.88 -7.80 8.90
C THR A 198 5.49 -8.10 8.37
N SER A 199 5.03 -7.24 7.47
CA SER A 199 3.88 -7.51 6.61
C SER A 199 4.35 -7.68 5.18
N ASP A 200 3.77 -8.62 4.44
CA ASP A 200 4.16 -8.91 3.06
C ASP A 200 3.12 -8.33 2.10
N TYR A 201 3.54 -7.44 1.21
CA TYR A 201 2.74 -7.09 0.03
C TYR A 201 2.77 -8.21 -0.99
N LEU A 202 1.61 -8.54 -1.57
CA LEU A 202 1.51 -9.38 -2.75
C LEU A 202 1.50 -8.51 -4.00
N LEU A 203 2.50 -8.70 -4.84
CA LEU A 203 2.53 -8.17 -6.19
C LEU A 203 2.22 -9.29 -7.18
N VAL A 204 1.36 -8.99 -8.16
CA VAL A 204 0.95 -9.93 -9.20
C VAL A 204 1.20 -9.31 -10.56
N ASN A 205 1.81 -10.06 -11.48
CA ASN A 205 1.89 -9.66 -12.89
C ASN A 205 0.69 -10.22 -13.67
N PRO A 206 -0.31 -9.39 -14.03
CA PRO A 206 -1.49 -9.86 -14.76
C PRO A 206 -1.18 -10.27 -16.20
N GLY A 207 -0.03 -9.84 -16.77
CA GLY A 207 0.40 -10.20 -18.11
C GLY A 207 1.10 -11.56 -18.20
N MET A 208 1.42 -12.19 -17.07
CA MET A 208 2.04 -13.52 -17.03
C MET A 208 0.98 -14.63 -16.94
N PRO A 209 1.20 -15.77 -17.63
CA PRO A 209 0.25 -16.90 -17.66
C PRO A 209 -0.03 -17.50 -16.29
#